data_AF-A0A373D357-F1
#
_entry.id   AF-A0A373D357-F1
#
_cell.length_a   1.000
_cell.length_b   1.000
_cell.length_c   1.000
_cell.angle_alpha   90.00
_cell.angle_beta   90.00
_cell.angle_gamma   90.00
#
_symmetry.space_group_name_H-M   'P 1'
#
loop_
_entity.id
_entity.type
_entity.pdbx_description
1 polymer ?
#
loop_
_entity_poly.entity_id
_entity_poly.type
_entity_poly.pdbx_seq_one_letter_code
_entity_poly.pdbx_strand_id
1 'polypeptide(L)'
;YWWTALFIFLVVLLPLALYITGAVVLAGTQEAPFSDSNREAETMGIAMIATGIGLLIITWLALLVPGIALIWRRLHDANFSGALWCLTFIPYVGGLILFVFILMPPRPAGRHYDLVQGRGLGGVGSTP
;
A
#
# COMPACT_ATOMS: atom_id res chain seq x y z
N TYR A 1 13.15 3.03 4.88
CA TYR A 1 11.73 3.40 4.74
C TYR A 1 11.54 4.71 3.96
N TRP A 2 12.42 5.70 4.11
CA TRP A 2 12.27 6.98 3.41
C TRP A 2 12.55 6.90 1.90
N TRP A 3 13.61 6.19 1.46
CA TRP A 3 13.87 6.05 0.02
C TRP A 3 12.73 5.35 -0.71
N THR A 4 12.13 4.32 -0.10
CA THR A 4 11.03 3.56 -0.68
C THR A 4 9.78 4.42 -0.79
N ALA A 5 9.52 5.25 0.24
CA ALA A 5 8.43 6.22 0.20
C ALA A 5 8.65 7.29 -0.88
N LEU A 6 9.88 7.80 -1.02
CA LEU A 6 10.23 8.77 -2.07
C LEU A 6 10.11 8.16 -3.47
N PHE A 7 10.56 6.92 -3.65
CA PHE A 7 10.40 6.21 -4.91
C PHE A 7 8.92 6.03 -5.28
N ILE A 8 8.09 5.53 -4.34
CA ILE A 8 6.65 5.38 -4.57
C ILE A 8 6.00 6.73 -4.87
N PHE A 9 6.38 7.78 -4.13
CA PHE A 9 5.89 9.13 -4.36
C PHE A 9 6.21 9.61 -5.78
N LEU A 10 7.45 9.47 -6.25
CA LEU A 10 7.85 9.87 -7.60
C LEU A 10 7.13 9.06 -8.69
N VAL A 11 6.99 7.75 -8.49
CA VAL A 11 6.29 6.85 -9.43
C VAL A 11 4.80 7.21 -9.54
N VAL A 12 4.16 7.64 -8.46
CA VAL A 12 2.76 8.10 -8.48
C VAL A 12 2.62 9.54 -8.98
N LEU A 13 3.61 10.40 -8.72
CA LEU A 13 3.59 11.80 -9.12
C LEU A 13 3.52 11.97 -10.64
N LEU A 14 4.25 11.15 -11.40
CA LEU A 14 4.29 11.24 -12.86
C LEU A 14 2.92 11.01 -13.52
N PRO A 15 2.22 9.89 -13.30
CA PRO A 15 0.89 9.66 -13.88
C PRO A 15 -0.18 10.59 -13.28
N LEU A 16 -0.01 11.03 -12.03
CA LEU A 16 -0.87 12.05 -11.43
C LEU A 16 -0.73 13.40 -12.15
N ALA A 17 0.50 13.84 -12.43
CA ALA A 17 0.75 15.08 -13.17
C ALA A 17 0.18 15.02 -14.59
N LEU A 18 0.30 13.87 -15.26
CA LEU A 18 -0.30 13.64 -16.58
C LEU A 18 -1.84 13.74 -16.53
N TYR A 19 -2.46 13.08 -15.55
CA TYR A 19 -3.90 13.15 -15.32
C TYR A 19 -4.38 14.59 -15.07
N ILE A 20 -3.70 15.32 -14.17
CA ILE A 20 -4.05 16.71 -13.85
C ILE A 20 -3.91 17.60 -15.09
N THR A 21 -2.84 17.44 -15.86
CA THR A 21 -2.62 18.23 -17.07
C THR A 21 -3.72 17.96 -18.10
N GLY A 22 -4.09 16.70 -18.32
CA GLY A 22 -5.20 16.33 -19.19
C GLY A 22 -6.54 16.90 -18.73
N ALA A 23 -6.80 16.91 -17.42
CA ALA A 23 -8.00 17.50 -16.84
C ALA A 23 -8.05 19.02 -17.00
N VAL A 24 -6.92 19.71 -16.83
CA VAL A 24 -6.81 21.16 -17.05
C VAL A 24 -7.03 21.50 -18.53
N VAL A 25 -6.43 20.73 -19.45
CA VAL A 25 -6.64 20.91 -20.90
C VAL A 25 -8.12 20.73 -21.24
N LEU A 26 -8.76 19.68 -20.73
CA LEU A 26 -10.18 19.43 -20.97
C LEU A 26 -11.10 20.50 -20.37
N ALA A 27 -10.75 21.07 -19.22
CA ALA A 27 -11.50 22.18 -18.64
C ALA A 27 -11.38 23.45 -19.50
N GLY A 28 -10.21 23.69 -20.09
CA GLY A 28 -9.96 24.88 -20.93
C GLY A 28 -10.72 24.89 -22.27
N THR A 29 -11.18 23.73 -22.77
CA THR A 29 -11.91 23.66 -24.04
C THR A 29 -13.38 24.07 -23.93
N GLN A 30 -13.90 24.25 -22.72
CA GLN A 30 -15.31 24.58 -22.48
C GLN A 30 -15.71 26.00 -22.92
N GLU A 31 -14.74 26.92 -23.07
CA GLU A 31 -14.99 28.34 -23.36
C GLU A 31 -15.40 28.62 -24.81
N ALA A 32 -15.01 27.76 -25.77
CA ALA A 32 -15.42 27.88 -27.17
C ALA A 32 -15.61 26.49 -27.81
N PRO A 33 -16.71 25.77 -27.50
CA PRO A 33 -16.88 24.35 -27.82
C PRO A 33 -16.87 23.99 -29.32
N PHE A 34 -17.03 24.98 -30.20
CA PHE A 34 -17.22 24.77 -31.64
C PHE A 34 -15.99 25.10 -32.50
N SER A 35 -14.87 25.52 -31.92
CA SER A 35 -13.63 25.75 -32.69
C SER A 35 -12.88 24.44 -32.95
N ASP A 36 -12.35 24.25 -34.15
CA ASP A 36 -11.61 23.04 -34.52
C ASP A 36 -10.35 22.80 -33.66
N SER A 37 -9.65 23.87 -33.26
CA SER A 37 -8.51 23.79 -32.33
C SER A 37 -8.88 23.22 -30.96
N ASN A 38 -10.10 23.50 -30.48
CA ASN A 38 -10.57 22.99 -29.18
C ASN A 38 -10.96 21.51 -29.26
N ARG A 39 -11.39 21.01 -30.42
CA ARG A 39 -11.67 19.58 -30.62
C ARG A 39 -10.40 18.73 -30.57
N GLU A 40 -9.32 19.23 -31.15
CA GLU A 40 -8.00 18.59 -31.07
C GLU A 40 -7.49 18.59 -29.62
N ALA A 41 -7.58 19.73 -28.93
CA ALA A 41 -7.19 19.85 -27.53
C ALA A 41 -8.03 18.96 -26.60
N GLU A 42 -9.33 18.83 -26.84
CA GLU A 42 -10.23 17.94 -26.10
C GLU A 42 -9.79 16.48 -26.24
N THR A 43 -9.50 16.05 -27.47
CA THR A 43 -9.02 14.70 -27.77
C THR A 43 -7.71 14.40 -27.04
N MET A 44 -6.77 15.35 -27.05
CA MET A 44 -5.50 15.24 -26.32
C MET A 44 -5.71 15.16 -24.81
N GLY A 45 -6.57 16.02 -24.24
CA GLY A 45 -6.90 16.03 -22.82
C GLY A 45 -7.48 14.70 -22.34
N ILE A 46 -8.42 14.14 -23.10
CA ILE A 46 -9.01 12.82 -22.81
C ILE A 46 -7.94 11.72 -22.88
N ALA A 47 -7.08 11.71 -23.90
CA ALA A 47 -6.02 10.72 -24.05
C ALA A 47 -5.02 10.76 -22.88
N MET A 48 -4.66 11.96 -22.41
CA MET A 48 -3.80 12.17 -21.25
C MET A 48 -4.45 11.68 -19.95
N ILE A 49 -5.73 11.97 -19.76
CA ILE A 49 -6.52 11.46 -18.61
C ILE A 49 -6.55 9.94 -18.63
N ALA A 50 -6.91 9.33 -19.76
CA ALA A 50 -7.02 7.88 -19.89
C ALA A 50 -5.69 7.19 -19.62
N THR A 51 -4.59 7.75 -20.15
CA THR A 51 -3.24 7.23 -19.93
C THR A 51 -2.80 7.41 -18.48
N GLY A 52 -3.07 8.58 -17.88
CA GLY A 52 -2.78 8.85 -16.46
C GLY A 52 -3.51 7.88 -15.53
N ILE A 53 -4.81 7.64 -15.76
CA ILE A 53 -5.60 6.66 -15.02
C ILE A 53 -5.04 5.25 -15.21
N GLY A 54 -4.75 4.85 -16.46
CA GLY A 54 -4.18 3.53 -16.75
C GLY A 54 -2.87 3.27 -16.00
N LEU A 55 -1.95 4.25 -16.01
CA LEU A 55 -0.69 4.16 -15.29
C LEU A 55 -0.88 4.14 -13.76
N LEU A 56 -1.82 4.91 -13.22
CA LEU A 56 -2.16 4.89 -11.80
C LEU A 56 -2.69 3.52 -11.37
N ILE A 57 -3.57 2.91 -12.17
CA ILE A 57 -4.12 1.58 -11.91
C ILE A 57 -2.99 0.53 -11.91
N ILE A 58 -2.11 0.55 -12.93
CA ILE A 58 -0.97 -0.37 -13.02
C ILE A 58 -0.05 -0.22 -11.81
N THR A 59 0.26 1.02 -11.43
CA THR A 59 1.09 1.33 -10.26
C THR A 59 0.46 0.79 -8.98
N TRP A 60 -0.85 1.01 -8.80
CA TRP A 60 -1.57 0.52 -7.63
C TRP A 60 -1.61 -1.01 -7.57
N LEU A 61 -1.85 -1.69 -8.69
CA LEU A 61 -1.84 -3.15 -8.79
C LEU A 61 -0.45 -3.74 -8.47
N ALA A 62 0.62 -3.09 -8.96
CA ALA A 62 1.99 -3.50 -8.66
C ALA A 62 2.31 -3.37 -7.15
N LEU A 63 1.74 -2.37 -6.47
CA LEU A 63 1.93 -2.13 -5.04
C LEU A 63 0.95 -2.91 -4.15
N LEU A 64 -0.15 -3.42 -4.72
CA LEU A 64 -1.20 -4.12 -3.98
C LEU A 64 -0.66 -5.38 -3.31
N VAL A 65 -0.03 -6.26 -4.09
CA VAL A 65 0.52 -7.54 -3.57
C VAL A 65 1.54 -7.32 -2.45
N PRO A 66 2.60 -6.50 -2.61
CA PRO A 66 3.55 -6.26 -1.53
C PRO A 66 2.93 -5.53 -0.33
N GLY A 67 1.98 -4.62 -0.54
CA GLY A 67 1.26 -3.94 0.54
C GLY A 67 0.48 -4.92 1.43
N ILE A 68 -0.23 -5.86 0.81
CA ILE A 68 -0.97 -6.91 1.52
C ILE A 68 0.01 -7.85 2.24
N ALA A 69 1.09 -8.27 1.58
CA ALA A 69 2.08 -9.19 2.15
C ALA A 69 2.70 -8.65 3.45
N LEU A 70 2.98 -7.34 3.53
CA LEU A 70 3.50 -6.70 4.73
C LEU A 70 2.50 -6.74 5.91
N ILE A 71 1.22 -6.44 5.63
CA ILE A 71 0.18 -6.48 6.67
C ILE A 71 -0.06 -7.92 7.13
N TRP A 72 -0.11 -8.86 6.20
CA TRP A 72 -0.28 -10.29 6.49
C TRP A 72 0.84 -10.80 7.42
N ARG A 73 2.09 -10.44 7.12
CA ARG A 73 3.24 -10.76 7.98
C ARG A 73 3.10 -10.16 9.37
N ARG A 74 2.74 -8.87 9.47
CA ARG A 74 2.57 -8.19 10.78
C ARG A 74 1.48 -8.83 11.64
N LEU A 75 0.37 -9.25 11.03
CA LEU A 75 -0.70 -9.97 11.72
C LEU A 75 -0.22 -11.34 12.23
N HIS A 76 0.51 -12.09 11.40
CA HIS A 76 1.14 -13.35 11.82
C HIS A 76 2.15 -13.13 12.95
N ASP A 77 2.99 -12.10 12.88
CA ASP A 77 3.97 -11.75 13.91
C ASP A 77 3.29 -11.39 15.26
N ALA A 78 2.05 -10.90 15.23
CA ALA A 78 1.23 -10.63 16.41
C ALA A 78 0.39 -11.84 16.88
N ASN A 79 0.61 -13.03 16.31
CA ASN A 79 -0.15 -14.26 16.56
C ASN A 79 -1.65 -14.14 16.23
N PHE A 80 -1.99 -13.37 15.19
CA PHE A 80 -3.32 -13.29 14.60
C PHE A 80 -3.32 -13.96 13.22
N SER A 81 -4.49 -14.46 12.80
CA SER A 81 -4.64 -15.02 11.45
C SER A 81 -4.49 -13.91 10.40
N GLY A 82 -3.66 -14.13 9.38
CA GLY A 82 -3.49 -13.17 8.29
C GLY A 82 -4.77 -12.97 7.47
N ALA A 83 -5.71 -13.92 7.54
CA ALA A 83 -7.04 -13.78 6.95
C ALA A 83 -7.86 -12.62 7.54
N LEU A 84 -7.48 -12.09 8.72
CA LEU A 84 -8.10 -10.87 9.26
C LEU A 84 -7.88 -9.64 8.36
N TRP A 85 -6.92 -9.67 7.43
CA TRP A 85 -6.79 -8.65 6.38
C TRP A 85 -8.09 -8.48 5.57
N CYS A 86 -8.87 -9.54 5.36
CA CYS A 86 -10.15 -9.50 4.66
C CYS A 86 -11.20 -8.63 5.38
N LEU A 87 -11.01 -8.28 6.66
CA LEU A 87 -11.88 -7.32 7.33
C LEU A 87 -11.87 -5.95 6.63
N THR A 88 -10.82 -5.63 5.88
CA THR A 88 -10.75 -4.40 5.06
C THR A 88 -11.89 -4.27 4.04
N PHE A 89 -12.53 -5.37 3.64
CA PHE A 89 -13.72 -5.34 2.77
C PHE A 89 -14.98 -4.83 3.47
N ILE A 90 -14.98 -4.71 4.80
CA ILE A 90 -16.07 -4.10 5.56
C ILE A 90 -15.90 -2.58 5.48
N PRO A 91 -16.84 -1.85 4.83
CA PRO A 91 -16.72 -0.41 4.68
C PRO A 91 -16.74 0.29 6.04
N TYR A 92 -16.01 1.42 6.13
CA TYR A 92 -15.84 2.27 7.32
C TYR A 92 -15.11 1.64 8.51
N VAL A 93 -15.48 0.44 8.94
CA VAL A 93 -15.02 -0.16 10.20
C VAL A 93 -13.88 -1.16 9.98
N GLY A 94 -13.83 -1.81 8.82
CA GLY A 94 -12.87 -2.86 8.49
C GLY A 94 -11.41 -2.45 8.62
N GLY A 95 -11.06 -1.32 8.00
CA GLY A 95 -9.71 -0.75 8.09
C GLY A 95 -9.35 -0.27 9.49
N LEU A 96 -10.32 0.23 10.27
CA LEU A 96 -10.10 0.67 11.64
C LEU A 96 -9.76 -0.51 12.55
N ILE A 97 -10.49 -1.63 12.44
CA ILE A 97 -10.20 -2.86 13.20
C ILE A 97 -8.79 -3.36 12.89
N LEU A 98 -8.42 -3.39 11.61
CA LEU A 98 -7.09 -3.82 11.18
C LEU A 98 -6.00 -2.90 11.73
N PHE A 99 -6.24 -1.59 11.73
CA PHE A 99 -5.33 -0.60 12.30
C PHE A 99 -5.08 -0.83 13.79
N VAL A 100 -6.13 -1.13 14.56
CA VAL A 100 -6.01 -1.50 15.97
C VAL A 100 -5.18 -2.77 16.16
N PHE A 101 -5.37 -3.80 15.34
CA PHE A 101 -4.58 -5.04 15.42
C PHE A 101 -3.10 -4.83 15.10
N ILE A 102 -2.77 -3.97 14.13
CA ILE A 102 -1.38 -3.67 13.75
C ILE A 102 -0.63 -2.91 14.86
N LEU A 103 -1.34 -2.11 15.65
CA LEU A 103 -0.81 -1.37 16.80
C LEU A 103 -0.64 -2.23 18.05
N MET A 104 -1.25 -3.42 18.10
CA MET A 104 -1.13 -4.31 19.26
C MET A 104 0.31 -4.84 19.39
N PRO A 105 0.88 -4.90 20.61
CA PRO A 105 2.21 -5.44 20.81
C PRO A 105 2.25 -6.93 20.41
N PRO A 106 3.37 -7.41 19.83
CA PRO A 106 3.56 -8.84 19.58
C PRO A 106 3.40 -9.64 20.88
N ARG A 107 2.67 -10.76 20.84
CA ARG A 107 2.53 -11.63 22.01
C ARG A 107 3.89 -12.26 22.35
N PRO A 108 4.40 -12.15 23.58
CA PRO A 108 5.70 -12.69 23.99
C PRO A 108 5.70 -14.23 24.18
N ALA A 109 4.85 -14.97 23.48
CA ALA A 109 4.72 -16.42 23.61
C ALA A 109 6.01 -17.17 23.18
N GLY A 110 6.88 -16.54 22.38
CA GLY A 110 8.22 -17.05 22.04
C GLY A 110 9.18 -17.12 23.25
N ARG A 111 8.96 -16.33 24.30
CA ARG A 111 9.82 -16.37 25.51
C ARG A 111 9.76 -17.71 26.23
N HIS A 112 8.70 -18.50 26.06
CA HIS A 112 8.61 -19.80 26.72
C HIS A 112 9.57 -20.83 26.10
N TYR A 113 9.93 -20.70 24.82
CA TYR A 113 10.84 -21.61 24.13
C TYR A 113 12.32 -21.21 24.30
N ASP A 114 12.62 -19.90 24.38
CA ASP A 114 13.98 -19.41 24.68
C ASP A 114 14.44 -19.79 26.09
N LEU A 115 13.52 -19.80 27.05
CA LEU A 115 13.79 -20.20 28.45
C LEU A 115 14.07 -21.70 28.60
N VAL A 116 13.72 -22.52 27.62
CA VAL A 116 14.00 -23.97 27.61
C VAL A 116 15.40 -24.23 27.07
N GLN A 117 15.87 -23.48 26.08
CA GLN A 117 17.25 -23.63 25.56
C GLN A 117 18.31 -23.13 26.57
N GLY A 118 18.01 -22.10 27.36
CA GLY A 118 18.91 -21.59 28.40
C GLY A 118 19.04 -22.49 29.65
N ARG A 119 18.04 -23.34 29.93
CA ARG A 119 18.06 -24.26 31.09
C ARG A 119 18.73 -25.61 30.82
N GLY A 120 18.95 -25.96 29.55
CA GLY A 120 19.58 -27.22 29.16
C GLY A 120 21.12 -27.20 29.10
N LEU A 121 21.75 -26.02 29.16
CA LEU A 121 23.21 -25.86 29.00
C LEU A 121 23.94 -25.47 30.30
N GLY A 122 23.21 -25.15 31.38
CA GLY A 122 23.79 -24.80 32.69
C GLY A 122 24.12 -26.00 33.58
N GLY A 123 23.92 -27.23 33.11
CA GLY A 123 24.04 -28.47 33.90
C GLY A 123 25.16 -29.42 33.45
N VAL A 124 26.08 -28.97 32.60
CA VAL A 124 27.26 -29.76 32.22
C VAL A 124 28.48 -29.13 32.86
N GLY A 125 28.90 -29.66 34.01
CA GLY A 125 30.20 -29.35 34.59
C GLY A 125 30.25 -29.26 36.10
N SER A 126 30.16 -30.40 36.78
CA SER A 126 31.14 -30.84 37.80
C SER A 126 30.64 -32.12 38.48
N THR A 127 31.07 -33.25 37.92
CA THR A 127 31.34 -34.50 38.67
C THR A 127 32.54 -34.28 39.60
N PRO A 128 32.95 -35.26 40.43
CA PRO A 128 32.23 -36.33 41.12
C PRO A 128 32.30 -36.20 42.67
#